data_AF-A0AAW0RZ80-F1
#
_entry.id   AF-A0AAW0RZ80-F1
#
_cell.length_a   1.000
_cell.length_b   1.000
_cell.length_c   1.000
_cell.angle_alpha   90.00
_cell.angle_beta   90.00
_cell.angle_gamma   90.00
#
_symmetry.space_group_name_H-M   'P 1'
#
loop_
_entity.id
_entity.type
_entity.pdbx_description
1 polymer ?
#
loop_
_entity_poly.entity_id
_entity_poly.type
_entity_poly.pdbx_seq_one_letter_code
_entity_poly.pdbx_strand_id
1 'polypeptide(L)'
;MGLLQALGLRRSSQWQRLTLLDHLLLSPLTFVAIQLYHILVRLRGRRPLGTPPRGKAPVRVVCISDTHDLTVDVPDGDILVHAGDLTDAGTAADVQKQLDWLAGFAHPVKVVVAGNHDSYFDGRARRDDDVRTKAELRMGDILFLQGDMTVQEVNGRKISIFGAGDVPECGPKEFA
;
A
#
# COMPACT_ATOMS: atom_id res chain seq x y z
N MET A 1 -25.68 -5.73 7.57
CA MET A 1 -25.59 -4.42 6.89
C MET A 1 -26.84 -3.60 7.19
N GLY A 2 -26.71 -2.29 7.45
CA GLY A 2 -27.85 -1.40 7.67
C GLY A 2 -28.51 -0.91 6.38
N LEU A 3 -29.78 -0.48 6.44
CA LEU A 3 -30.54 0.02 5.28
C LEU A 3 -29.79 1.14 4.53
N LEU A 4 -29.17 2.08 5.26
CA LEU A 4 -28.42 3.19 4.66
C LEU A 4 -27.14 2.73 3.94
N GLN A 5 -26.52 1.64 4.37
CA GLN A 5 -25.37 1.05 3.66
C GLN A 5 -25.84 0.30 2.40
N ALA A 6 -26.96 -0.42 2.49
CA ALA A 6 -27.56 -1.11 1.35
C ALA A 6 -27.99 -0.13 0.25
N LEU A 7 -28.46 1.06 0.63
CA LEU A 7 -28.80 2.16 -0.28
C LEU A 7 -27.58 2.98 -0.74
N GLY A 8 -26.36 2.64 -0.31
CA GLY A 8 -25.13 3.38 -0.66
C GLY A 8 -25.03 4.79 -0.05
N LEU A 9 -25.89 5.11 0.92
CA LEU A 9 -25.90 6.41 1.60
C LEU A 9 -24.86 6.49 2.72
N ARG A 10 -24.35 5.37 3.23
CA ARG A 10 -23.27 5.32 4.24
C ARG A 10 -22.18 4.36 3.76
N ARG A 11 -20.91 4.62 4.10
CA ARG A 11 -19.81 3.70 3.80
C ARG A 11 -20.05 2.31 4.41
N SER A 12 -19.68 1.28 3.66
CA SER A 12 -19.80 -0.13 4.08
C SER A 12 -18.66 -0.59 4.99
N SER A 13 -17.48 0.03 4.86
CA SER A 13 -16.32 -0.21 5.73
C SER A 13 -15.53 1.08 5.97
N GLN A 14 -14.64 1.08 6.96
CA GLN A 14 -13.80 2.25 7.27
C GLN A 14 -12.84 2.64 6.13
N TRP A 15 -12.47 1.66 5.30
CA TRP A 15 -11.55 1.81 4.16
C TRP A 15 -12.22 2.40 2.91
N GLN A 16 -13.56 2.43 2.88
CA GLN A 16 -14.30 3.03 1.79
C GLN A 16 -14.37 4.55 1.95
N ARG A 17 -14.41 5.26 0.83
CA ARG A 17 -14.57 6.71 0.81
C ARG A 17 -15.85 7.09 1.55
N LEU A 18 -15.77 8.18 2.32
CA LEU A 18 -16.92 8.76 3.00
C LEU A 18 -17.97 9.21 1.96
N THR A 19 -19.23 8.86 2.19
CA THR A 19 -20.35 9.39 1.40
C THR A 19 -20.63 10.85 1.78
N LEU A 20 -21.51 11.52 1.02
CA LEU A 20 -21.96 12.86 1.37
C LEU A 20 -22.64 12.90 2.75
N LEU A 21 -23.45 11.88 3.04
CA LEU A 21 -24.11 11.75 4.34
C LEU A 21 -23.10 11.45 5.45
N ASP A 22 -22.09 10.61 5.19
CA ASP A 22 -21.01 10.39 6.16
C ASP A 22 -20.28 11.68 6.51
N HIS A 23 -19.90 12.48 5.51
CA HIS A 23 -19.23 13.76 5.72
C HIS A 23 -20.10 14.73 6.52
N LEU A 24 -21.39 14.85 6.15
CA LEU A 24 -22.32 15.74 6.83
C LEU A 24 -22.51 15.34 8.31
N LEU A 25 -22.66 14.04 8.59
CA LEU A 25 -22.87 13.55 9.95
C LEU A 25 -21.60 13.62 10.80
N LEU A 26 -20.41 13.47 10.21
CA LEU A 26 -19.14 13.56 10.94
C LEU A 26 -18.74 14.99 11.25
N SER A 27 -18.86 15.90 10.28
CA SER A 27 -18.52 17.31 10.46
C SER A 27 -19.26 18.18 9.43
N PRO A 28 -20.41 18.78 9.81
CA PRO A 28 -21.18 19.66 8.94
C PRO A 28 -20.36 20.84 8.41
N LEU A 29 -19.50 21.42 9.26
CA LEU A 29 -18.66 22.55 8.88
C LEU A 29 -17.63 22.15 7.81
N THR A 30 -16.94 21.01 8.01
CA THR A 30 -15.99 20.49 7.02
C THR A 30 -16.69 20.15 5.71
N PHE A 31 -17.89 19.57 5.78
CA PHE A 31 -18.70 19.30 4.59
C PHE A 31 -18.96 20.58 3.79
N VAL A 32 -19.48 21.65 4.43
CA VAL A 32 -19.74 22.93 3.76
C VAL A 32 -18.46 23.53 3.17
N ALA A 33 -17.36 23.51 3.92
CA ALA A 33 -16.07 24.03 3.46
C ALA A 33 -15.55 23.28 2.22
N ILE A 34 -15.66 21.95 2.18
CA ILE A 34 -15.28 21.13 1.02
C ILE A 34 -16.17 21.42 -0.19
N GLN A 35 -17.48 21.56 0.00
CA GLN A 35 -18.38 21.92 -1.10
C GLN A 35 -18.03 23.29 -1.69
N LEU A 36 -17.81 24.30 -0.83
CA LEU A 36 -17.38 25.63 -1.26
C LEU A 36 -16.04 25.58 -2.00
N TYR A 37 -15.06 24.83 -1.49
CA TYR A 37 -13.77 24.63 -2.15
C TYR A 37 -13.94 24.04 -3.56
N HIS A 38 -14.73 22.98 -3.71
CA HIS A 38 -14.97 22.37 -5.03
C HIS A 38 -15.69 23.31 -6.00
N ILE A 39 -16.64 24.11 -5.52
CA ILE A 39 -17.30 25.14 -6.33
C ILE A 39 -16.25 26.16 -6.81
N LEU A 40 -15.42 26.68 -5.91
CA LEU A 40 -14.39 27.67 -6.26
C LEU A 40 -13.34 27.11 -7.23
N VAL A 41 -12.89 25.86 -7.04
CA VAL A 41 -11.96 25.19 -7.97
C VAL A 41 -12.58 24.99 -9.34
N ARG A 42 -13.86 24.61 -9.39
CA ARG A 42 -14.61 24.45 -10.65
C ARG A 42 -14.79 25.78 -11.37
N LEU A 43 -15.12 26.85 -10.65
CA LEU A 43 -15.24 28.21 -11.20
C LEU A 43 -13.90 28.74 -11.73
N ARG A 44 -12.77 28.30 -11.16
CA ARG A 44 -11.41 28.59 -11.66
C ARG A 44 -11.02 27.77 -12.90
N GLY A 45 -11.92 26.96 -13.45
CA GLY A 45 -11.66 26.14 -14.64
C GLY A 45 -10.77 24.92 -14.40
N ARG A 46 -10.43 24.61 -13.15
CA ARG A 46 -9.66 23.40 -12.81
C ARG A 46 -10.62 22.21 -12.66
N ARG A 47 -10.18 21.03 -13.11
CA ARG A 47 -10.92 19.79 -12.82
C ARG A 47 -10.92 19.53 -11.31
N PRO A 48 -12.04 19.05 -10.73
CA PRO A 48 -12.06 18.60 -9.36
C PRO A 48 -11.03 17.47 -9.14
N LEU A 49 -10.28 17.59 -8.04
CA LEU A 49 -9.36 16.55 -7.59
C LEU A 49 -10.12 15.22 -7.40
N GLY A 50 -9.51 14.10 -7.81
CA GLY A 50 -10.09 12.77 -7.63
C GLY A 50 -11.11 12.32 -8.69
N THR A 51 -11.34 13.11 -9.75
CA THR A 51 -12.08 12.63 -10.93
C THR A 51 -11.16 11.83 -11.84
N PRO A 52 -11.45 10.54 -12.13
CA PRO A 52 -10.63 9.78 -13.05
C PRO A 52 -10.68 10.38 -14.46
N PRO A 53 -9.65 10.12 -15.30
CA PRO A 53 -9.71 10.45 -16.72
C PRO A 53 -11.02 9.94 -17.35
N ARG A 54 -11.55 10.66 -18.34
CA ARG A 54 -12.84 10.33 -18.96
C ARG A 54 -12.81 8.87 -19.45
N GLY A 55 -13.80 8.08 -19.04
CA GLY A 55 -13.99 6.70 -19.47
C GLY A 55 -13.09 5.66 -18.80
N LYS A 56 -12.31 6.02 -17.76
CA LYS A 56 -11.47 5.06 -17.02
C LYS A 56 -11.95 4.88 -15.59
N ALA A 57 -11.91 3.64 -15.10
CA ALA A 57 -12.22 3.36 -13.71
C ALA A 57 -11.15 3.96 -12.77
N PRO A 58 -11.53 4.40 -11.54
CA PRO A 58 -10.57 4.71 -10.49
C PRO A 58 -9.60 3.56 -10.24
N VAL A 59 -8.43 3.87 -9.68
CA VAL A 59 -7.43 2.88 -9.28
C VAL A 59 -7.27 3.09 -7.80
N ARG A 60 -7.36 2.00 -7.05
CA ARG A 60 -7.21 1.95 -5.62
C ARG A 60 -5.85 1.34 -5.32
N VAL A 61 -4.98 2.18 -4.78
CA VAL A 61 -3.71 1.77 -4.20
C VAL A 61 -3.94 1.58 -2.70
N VAL A 62 -3.52 0.44 -2.17
CA VAL A 62 -3.55 0.10 -0.76
C VAL A 62 -2.11 0.09 -0.28
N CYS A 63 -1.77 0.98 0.64
CA CYS A 63 -0.42 1.10 1.17
C CYS A 63 -0.42 0.67 2.63
N ILE A 64 0.46 -0.25 2.97
CA ILE A 64 0.78 -0.72 4.33
C ILE A 64 2.30 -0.69 4.51
N SER A 65 2.75 -0.77 5.76
CA SER A 65 4.17 -0.69 6.14
C SER A 65 4.30 -1.14 7.60
N ASP A 66 5.54 -1.41 8.04
CA ASP A 66 5.87 -1.59 9.46
C ASP A 66 4.99 -2.66 10.12
N THR A 67 4.83 -3.80 9.43
CA THR A 67 4.01 -4.90 9.94
C THR A 67 4.73 -5.70 11.00
N HIS A 68 6.07 -5.75 10.99
CA HIS A 68 6.87 -6.39 12.06
C HIS A 68 6.36 -7.80 12.40
N ASP A 69 6.32 -8.67 11.39
CA ASP A 69 5.81 -10.04 11.46
C ASP A 69 4.28 -10.20 11.70
N LEU A 70 3.55 -9.11 11.90
CA LEU A 70 2.10 -9.12 12.06
C LEU A 70 1.38 -9.21 10.72
N THR A 71 0.23 -9.88 10.73
CA THR A 71 -0.70 -9.84 9.61
C THR A 71 -1.87 -8.93 9.95
N VAL A 72 -2.32 -8.13 8.97
CA VAL A 72 -3.39 -7.15 9.16
C VAL A 72 -4.51 -7.33 8.13
N ASP A 73 -5.69 -6.82 8.45
CA ASP A 73 -6.80 -6.76 7.51
C ASP A 73 -6.49 -5.74 6.40
N VAL A 74 -6.19 -6.22 5.20
CA VAL A 74 -5.91 -5.39 4.03
C VAL A 74 -7.17 -5.30 3.17
N PRO A 75 -7.71 -4.10 2.88
CA PRO A 75 -8.86 -3.96 2.00
C PRO A 75 -8.50 -4.30 0.55
N ASP A 76 -9.50 -4.74 -0.21
CA ASP A 76 -9.36 -4.94 -1.65
C ASP A 76 -8.91 -3.67 -2.36
N GLY A 77 -8.03 -3.84 -3.34
CA GLY A 77 -7.52 -2.79 -4.20
C GLY A 77 -6.89 -3.35 -5.47
N ASP A 78 -6.50 -2.45 -6.37
CA ASP A 78 -5.86 -2.84 -7.63
C ASP A 78 -4.34 -2.98 -7.48
N ILE A 79 -3.74 -2.24 -6.54
CA ILE A 79 -2.31 -2.27 -6.24
C ILE A 79 -2.15 -2.35 -4.71
N LEU A 80 -1.42 -3.35 -4.23
CA LEU A 80 -0.95 -3.45 -2.84
C LEU A 80 0.53 -3.04 -2.78
N VAL A 81 0.88 -2.16 -1.85
CA VAL A 81 2.25 -1.73 -1.59
C VAL A 81 2.57 -1.99 -0.12
N HIS A 82 3.62 -2.76 0.14
CA HIS A 82 4.28 -2.82 1.44
C HIS A 82 5.53 -1.93 1.44
N ALA A 83 5.55 -0.91 2.30
CA ALA A 83 6.55 0.16 2.25
C ALA A 83 7.75 -0.05 3.21
N GLY A 84 8.14 -1.30 3.44
CA GLY A 84 9.25 -1.67 4.33
C GLY A 84 8.82 -2.21 5.69
N ASP A 85 9.78 -2.79 6.42
CA ASP A 85 9.63 -3.40 7.75
C ASP A 85 8.54 -4.47 7.79
N LEU A 86 8.69 -5.47 6.90
CA LEU A 86 7.82 -6.65 6.88
C LEU A 86 7.97 -7.46 8.16
N THR A 87 9.21 -7.59 8.63
CA THR A 87 9.62 -8.50 9.71
C THR A 87 10.22 -7.73 10.89
N ASP A 88 10.40 -8.39 12.04
CA ASP A 88 11.17 -7.85 13.16
C ASP A 88 12.65 -8.26 13.10
N ALA A 89 12.90 -9.53 12.76
CA ALA A 89 14.22 -10.14 12.89
C ALA A 89 15.01 -10.23 11.57
N GLY A 90 14.34 -10.03 10.43
CA GLY A 90 14.94 -10.04 9.11
C GLY A 90 15.43 -11.40 8.62
N THR A 91 15.02 -12.51 9.24
CA THR A 91 15.44 -13.85 8.81
C THR A 91 14.75 -14.26 7.51
N ALA A 92 15.40 -15.11 6.70
CA ALA A 92 14.79 -15.63 5.48
C ALA A 92 13.44 -16.31 5.74
N ALA A 93 13.32 -17.02 6.88
CA ALA A 93 12.09 -17.71 7.26
C ALA A 93 10.96 -16.73 7.60
N ASP A 94 11.26 -15.63 8.29
CA ASP A 94 10.26 -14.62 8.65
C ASP A 94 9.82 -13.82 7.43
N VAL A 95 10.77 -13.42 6.58
CA VAL A 95 10.47 -12.73 5.32
C VAL A 95 9.61 -13.63 4.42
N GLN A 96 9.91 -14.93 4.33
CA GLN A 96 9.08 -15.85 3.54
C GLN A 96 7.65 -15.94 4.05
N LYS A 97 7.41 -15.96 5.37
CA LYS A 97 6.04 -15.96 5.94
C LYS A 97 5.27 -14.70 5.52
N GLN A 98 5.93 -13.55 5.54
CA GLN A 98 5.31 -12.28 5.13
C GLN A 98 5.03 -12.24 3.63
N LEU A 99 5.94 -12.75 2.80
CA LEU A 99 5.71 -12.91 1.36
C LEU A 99 4.55 -13.86 1.07
N ASP A 100 4.46 -14.99 1.77
CA ASP A 100 3.36 -15.95 1.62
C ASP A 100 2.01 -15.32 2.02
N TRP A 101 1.99 -14.52 3.09
CA TRP A 101 0.81 -13.75 3.49
C TRP A 101 0.40 -12.73 2.42
N LEU A 102 1.35 -11.93 1.92
CA LEU A 102 1.10 -10.95 0.87
C LEU A 102 0.62 -11.60 -0.44
N ALA A 103 1.17 -12.75 -0.79
CA ALA A 103 0.79 -13.52 -1.97
C ALA A 103 -0.67 -13.98 -1.91
N GLY A 104 -1.23 -14.17 -0.70
CA GLY A 104 -2.62 -14.56 -0.46
C GLY A 104 -3.66 -13.50 -0.84
N PHE A 105 -3.26 -12.24 -1.04
CA PHE A 105 -4.19 -11.19 -1.44
C PHE A 105 -4.48 -11.20 -2.95
N ALA A 106 -5.73 -10.87 -3.29
CA ALA A 106 -6.25 -10.86 -4.66
C ALA A 106 -5.86 -9.62 -5.48
N HIS A 107 -5.01 -8.73 -4.93
CA HIS A 107 -4.54 -7.53 -5.63
C HIS A 107 -3.75 -7.94 -6.89
N PRO A 108 -4.12 -7.45 -8.08
CA PRO A 108 -3.42 -7.79 -9.33
C PRO A 108 -1.94 -7.39 -9.37
N VAL A 109 -1.58 -6.34 -8.63
CA VAL A 109 -0.21 -5.86 -8.51
C VAL A 109 0.14 -5.80 -7.04
N LYS A 110 1.23 -6.45 -6.65
CA LYS A 110 1.80 -6.44 -5.30
C LYS A 110 3.23 -5.94 -5.37
N VAL A 111 3.55 -4.89 -4.62
CA VAL A 111 4.87 -4.27 -4.61
C VAL A 111 5.40 -4.24 -3.18
N VAL A 112 6.66 -4.58 -3.02
CA VAL A 112 7.36 -4.59 -1.74
C VAL A 112 8.68 -3.86 -1.88
N VAL A 113 9.01 -3.04 -0.89
CA VAL A 113 10.37 -2.55 -0.65
C VAL A 113 10.82 -3.05 0.72
N ALA A 114 12.13 -3.21 0.92
CA ALA A 114 12.70 -3.56 2.21
C ALA A 114 12.71 -2.35 3.16
N GLY A 115 12.59 -2.60 4.46
CA GLY A 115 12.96 -1.65 5.52
C GLY A 115 14.19 -2.10 6.30
N ASN A 116 14.53 -1.39 7.37
CA ASN A 116 15.72 -1.67 8.18
C ASN A 116 15.61 -3.00 8.95
N HIS A 117 14.41 -3.48 9.23
CA HIS A 117 14.23 -4.77 9.89
C HIS A 117 14.24 -5.96 8.92
N ASP A 118 14.26 -5.74 7.61
CA ASP A 118 14.24 -6.80 6.62
C ASP A 118 15.67 -7.23 6.19
N SER A 119 16.50 -7.56 7.18
CA SER A 119 17.95 -7.81 7.07
C SER A 119 18.34 -8.80 5.97
N TYR A 120 17.46 -9.73 5.60
CA TYR A 120 17.70 -10.66 4.49
C TYR A 120 18.05 -9.92 3.19
N PHE A 121 17.47 -8.75 2.94
CA PHE A 121 17.68 -7.99 1.71
C PHE A 121 19.00 -7.21 1.67
N ASP A 122 19.66 -6.94 2.81
CA ASP A 122 21.02 -6.42 2.85
C ASP A 122 22.04 -7.53 3.09
N GLY A 123 22.97 -7.72 2.15
CA GLY A 123 24.08 -8.67 2.29
C GLY A 123 24.99 -8.40 3.50
N ARG A 124 25.07 -7.16 4.01
CA ARG A 124 25.88 -6.81 5.20
C ARG A 124 25.19 -7.21 6.51
N ALA A 125 23.86 -7.20 6.53
CA ALA A 125 23.03 -7.49 7.70
C ALA A 125 22.45 -8.91 7.70
N ARG A 126 22.57 -9.64 6.57
CA ARG A 126 22.04 -11.00 6.42
C ARG A 126 22.59 -11.93 7.50
N ARG A 127 21.69 -12.70 8.12
CA ARG A 127 22.02 -13.63 9.20
C ARG A 127 22.98 -14.73 8.72
N ASP A 128 23.95 -15.09 9.56
CA ASP A 128 24.93 -16.16 9.28
C ASP A 128 24.26 -17.51 8.98
N ASP A 129 23.14 -17.80 9.64
CA ASP A 129 22.36 -19.01 9.41
C ASP A 129 21.76 -19.06 8.00
N ASP A 130 21.25 -17.94 7.49
CA ASP A 130 20.71 -17.82 6.14
C ASP A 130 21.82 -17.94 5.09
N VAL A 131 22.99 -17.35 5.37
CA VAL A 131 24.19 -17.48 4.52
C VAL A 131 24.67 -18.93 4.48
N ARG A 132 24.77 -19.59 5.63
CA ARG A 132 25.24 -20.98 5.76
C ARG A 132 24.31 -21.96 5.06
N THR A 133 23.00 -21.77 5.22
CA THR A 133 21.97 -22.63 4.61
C THR A 133 21.69 -22.29 3.15
N LYS A 134 22.21 -21.15 2.66
CA LYS A 134 21.90 -20.59 1.34
C LYS A 134 20.39 -20.46 1.15
N ALA A 135 19.73 -19.87 2.14
CA ALA A 135 18.30 -19.65 2.09
C ALA A 135 17.94 -18.78 0.87
N GLU A 136 16.86 -19.14 0.19
CA GLU A 136 16.33 -18.42 -0.97
C GLU A 136 14.84 -18.11 -0.73
N LEU A 137 14.44 -16.87 -1.03
CA LEU A 137 13.06 -16.43 -0.95
C LEU A 137 12.30 -16.73 -2.25
N ARG A 138 11.02 -17.06 -2.10
CA ARG A 138 10.07 -17.21 -3.20
C ARG A 138 9.19 -15.97 -3.26
N MET A 139 9.45 -15.10 -4.24
CA MET A 139 8.70 -13.86 -4.46
C MET A 139 7.34 -14.09 -5.13
N GLY A 140 7.20 -15.14 -5.96
CA GLY A 140 5.96 -15.39 -6.70
C GLY A 140 5.63 -14.23 -7.65
N ASP A 141 4.44 -13.65 -7.48
CA ASP A 141 3.94 -12.51 -8.26
C ASP A 141 4.20 -11.14 -7.59
N ILE A 142 4.94 -11.12 -6.48
CA ILE A 142 5.30 -9.91 -5.76
C ILE A 142 6.50 -9.24 -6.43
N LEU A 143 6.36 -7.95 -6.71
CA LEU A 143 7.41 -7.11 -7.29
C LEU A 143 8.23 -6.48 -6.17
N PHE A 144 9.45 -6.97 -5.97
CA PHE A 144 10.42 -6.33 -5.08
C PHE A 144 11.16 -5.21 -5.81
N LEU A 145 11.16 -4.00 -5.25
CA LEU A 145 11.82 -2.83 -5.84
C LEU A 145 12.94 -2.31 -4.92
N GLN A 146 14.14 -2.13 -5.46
CA GLN A 146 15.30 -1.60 -4.73
C GLN A 146 16.09 -0.65 -5.64
N GLY A 147 15.77 0.64 -5.57
CA GLY A 147 16.36 1.66 -6.43
C GLY A 147 15.92 1.54 -7.89
N ASP A 148 14.75 0.94 -8.14
CA ASP A 148 14.25 0.63 -9.49
C ASP A 148 12.78 1.05 -9.66
N MET A 149 12.26 0.86 -10.88
CA MET A 149 10.90 1.16 -11.25
C MET A 149 10.24 0.02 -12.02
N THR A 150 8.92 -0.05 -11.89
CA THR A 150 8.07 -0.91 -12.71
C THR A 150 6.92 -0.12 -13.30
N VAL A 151 6.46 -0.52 -14.48
CA VAL A 151 5.29 0.08 -15.12
C VAL A 151 4.21 -0.97 -15.24
N GLN A 152 3.09 -0.74 -14.56
CA GLN A 152 1.96 -1.66 -14.51
C GLN A 152 0.75 -1.08 -15.23
N GLU A 153 0.02 -1.92 -15.95
CA GLU A 153 -1.24 -1.52 -16.58
C GLU A 153 -2.42 -1.92 -15.71
N VAL A 154 -3.10 -0.94 -15.14
CA VAL A 154 -4.22 -1.14 -14.21
C VAL A 154 -5.40 -0.29 -14.65
N ASN A 155 -6.57 -0.91 -14.84
CA ASN A 155 -7.80 -0.24 -15.29
C ASN A 155 -7.58 0.62 -16.56
N GLY A 156 -6.81 0.07 -17.52
CA GLY A 156 -6.46 0.72 -18.79
C GLY A 156 -5.53 1.94 -18.63
N ARG A 157 -4.79 2.04 -17.53
CA ARG A 157 -3.82 3.10 -17.25
C ARG A 157 -2.45 2.51 -16.98
N LYS A 158 -1.42 3.09 -17.59
CA LYS A 158 -0.02 2.82 -17.22
C LYS A 158 0.31 3.60 -15.96
N ILE A 159 0.78 2.89 -14.94
CA ILE A 159 1.16 3.44 -13.63
C ILE A 159 2.62 3.08 -13.42
N SER A 160 3.47 4.09 -13.36
CA SER A 160 4.88 3.93 -13.00
C SER A 160 5.00 3.92 -11.48
N ILE A 161 5.61 2.88 -10.94
CA ILE A 161 5.85 2.69 -9.51
C ILE A 161 7.37 2.66 -9.33
N PHE A 162 7.87 3.52 -8.45
CA PHE A 162 9.29 3.60 -8.09
C PHE A 162 9.42 3.13 -6.65
N GLY A 163 10.44 2.33 -6.35
CA GLY A 163 10.67 1.80 -5.01
C GLY A 163 12.16 1.79 -4.67
N ALA A 164 12.46 2.28 -3.46
CA ALA A 164 13.79 2.28 -2.89
C ALA A 164 13.65 1.90 -1.40
N GLY A 165 14.36 0.86 -0.98
CA GLY A 165 14.44 0.41 0.41
C GLY A 165 15.73 0.86 1.08
N ASP A 166 16.39 1.90 0.56
CA ASP A 166 17.64 2.42 1.11
C ASP A 166 17.36 3.10 2.44
N VAL A 167 17.94 2.56 3.51
CA VAL A 167 17.89 3.14 4.85
C VAL A 167 19.25 3.76 5.21
N PRO A 168 19.30 4.85 5.99
CA PRO A 168 20.56 5.39 6.49
C PRO A 168 21.32 4.35 7.31
N GLU A 169 22.65 4.36 7.26
CA GLU A 169 23.48 3.50 8.12
C GLU A 169 23.36 3.94 9.59
N CYS A 170 22.36 3.41 10.29
CA CYS A 170 22.13 3.63 11.70
C CYS A 170 21.51 2.40 12.36
N GLY A 171 21.87 2.16 13.63
CA GLY A 171 21.37 1.01 14.39
C GLY A 171 22.39 -0.12 14.56
N PRO A 172 21.94 -1.27 15.08
CA PRO A 172 22.80 -2.43 15.32
C PRO A 172 23.10 -3.18 14.00
N LYS A 173 24.03 -4.13 14.03
CA LYS A 173 24.52 -4.83 12.81
C LYS A 173 23.45 -5.66 12.10
N GLU A 174 22.39 -5.97 12.83
CA GLU A 174 21.24 -6.71 12.35
C GLU A 174 20.30 -5.85 11.51
N PHE A 175 20.47 -4.53 11.48
CA PHE A 175 19.67 -3.65 10.62
C PHE A 175 20.28 -3.59 9.21
N ALA A 176 19.40 -3.64 8.19
CA ALA A 176 19.76 -3.44 6.79
C ALA A 176 20.31 -2.03 6.50
#